data_AF-A0A9E5NDK6-F1
#
_entry.id   AF-A0A9E5NDK6-F1
#
_cell.length_a   1.000
_cell.length_b   1.000
_cell.length_c   1.000
_cell.angle_alpha   90.00
_cell.angle_beta   90.00
_cell.angle_gamma   90.00
#
_symmetry.space_group_name_H-M   'P 1'
#
loop_
_entity.id
_entity.type
_entity.pdbx_description
1 polymer ?
#
loop_
_entity_poly.entity_id
_entity_poly.type
_entity_poly.pdbx_seq_one_letter_code
_entity_poly.pdbx_strand_id
1 'polypeptide(L)'
;MKGLHYGVVLILLVVISILLFTAGCGEKDTSSQTTPAVSDSSKPTPLPDWAPENPSPEFLRAAKVLKPFPPELLRGAAEAGKTSEGVLLRFIRTWEASYELFGTMSDEQIERLRSTGEIRMPVRALTTQQRSALDNWFETWRSAMEGGPLDLQDYLVELYKCGAKEDLSNVEFGFATPEGSGRMVHVKFWVKQRDGSIITRVAEFAYI
;
A
#
# COMPACT_ATOMS: atom_id res chain seq x y z
N MET A 1 8.03 15.56 -37.44
CA MET A 1 8.88 16.19 -36.40
C MET A 1 8.49 15.63 -35.03
N LYS A 2 9.13 14.55 -34.58
CA LYS A 2 8.85 13.84 -33.30
C LYS A 2 10.13 13.51 -32.52
N GLY A 3 11.21 14.28 -32.74
CA GLY A 3 12.53 14.00 -32.18
C GLY A 3 12.98 14.92 -31.04
N LEU A 4 12.24 15.99 -30.73
CA LEU A 4 12.74 17.05 -29.84
C LEU A 4 12.35 16.87 -28.37
N HIS A 5 11.33 16.06 -28.07
CA HIS A 5 10.83 15.89 -26.69
C HIS A 5 11.59 14.83 -25.88
N TYR A 6 12.25 13.87 -26.53
CA TYR A 6 13.03 12.84 -25.83
C TYR A 6 14.39 13.33 -25.32
N GLY A 7 14.97 14.36 -25.93
CA GLY A 7 16.27 14.90 -25.53
C GLY A 7 16.23 15.67 -24.20
N VAL A 8 15.15 16.40 -23.93
CA VAL A 8 15.04 17.24 -22.72
C VAL A 8 14.79 16.39 -21.46
N VAL A 9 14.03 15.30 -21.57
CA VAL A 9 13.76 14.38 -20.44
C VAL A 9 15.00 13.59 -20.04
N LEU A 10 15.83 13.19 -21.01
CA LEU A 10 17.07 12.45 -20.73
C LEU A 10 18.12 13.32 -20.04
N ILE A 11 18.23 14.60 -20.41
CA ILE A 11 19.17 15.54 -19.79
C ILE A 11 18.78 15.83 -18.32
N LEU A 12 17.47 15.88 -18.01
CA LEU A 12 17.00 16.14 -16.64
C LEU A 12 17.30 14.98 -15.67
N LEU A 13 17.24 13.73 -16.14
CA LEU A 13 17.53 12.54 -15.32
C LEU A 13 19.03 12.37 -15.01
N VAL A 14 19.92 12.80 -15.93
CA VAL A 14 21.37 12.72 -15.71
C VAL A 14 21.86 13.79 -14.73
N VAL A 15 21.30 15.00 -14.74
CA VAL A 15 21.70 16.09 -13.81
C VAL A 15 21.29 15.78 -12.36
N ILE A 16 20.13 15.14 -12.15
CA ILE A 16 19.69 14.70 -10.81
C ILE A 16 20.59 13.57 -10.27
N SER A 17 21.11 12.71 -11.15
CA SER A 17 22.01 11.61 -10.76
C SER A 17 23.40 12.11 -10.34
N ILE A 18 23.89 13.20 -10.92
CA ILE A 18 25.24 13.74 -10.60
C ILE A 18 25.23 14.55 -9.30
N LEU A 19 24.12 15.19 -8.93
CA LEU A 19 24.01 15.98 -7.69
C LEU A 19 23.88 15.13 -6.41
N LEU A 20 23.66 13.82 -6.52
CA LEU A 20 23.58 12.91 -5.37
C LEU A 20 24.89 12.19 -5.03
N PHE A 21 25.98 12.44 -5.77
CA PHE A 21 27.25 11.73 -5.58
C PHE A 21 28.41 12.55 -4.98
N THR A 22 28.18 13.78 -4.50
CA THR A 22 29.27 14.64 -3.97
C THR A 22 29.04 15.20 -2.56
N ALA A 23 28.72 14.33 -1.61
CA ALA A 23 29.04 14.50 -0.19
C ALA A 23 29.18 13.09 0.39
N GLY A 24 30.34 12.52 0.66
CA GLY A 24 31.50 13.07 1.37
C GLY A 24 31.71 12.22 2.61
N CYS A 25 32.72 11.34 2.59
CA CYS A 25 33.06 10.35 3.62
C CYS A 25 33.39 10.96 5.00
N GLY A 26 33.17 10.18 6.08
CA GLY A 26 33.65 10.49 7.42
C GLY A 26 33.60 9.29 8.39
N GLU A 27 34.73 8.58 8.44
CA GLU A 27 35.39 7.77 9.50
C GLU A 27 34.70 7.24 10.79
N LYS A 28 34.94 5.93 11.00
CA LYS A 28 35.12 5.05 12.18
C LYS A 28 34.91 5.48 13.66
N ASP A 29 34.37 4.47 14.35
CA ASP A 29 34.67 3.91 15.69
C ASP A 29 33.78 4.24 16.90
N THR A 30 33.49 3.12 17.61
CA THR A 30 33.26 2.97 19.06
C THR A 30 31.81 2.69 19.52
N SER A 31 31.54 1.39 19.66
CA SER A 31 30.90 0.74 20.81
C SER A 31 30.30 1.65 21.89
N SER A 32 28.98 1.58 22.05
CA SER A 32 28.33 1.68 23.37
C SER A 32 27.04 0.88 23.36
N GLN A 33 27.16 -0.31 23.93
CA GLN A 33 26.06 -1.17 24.36
C GLN A 33 25.17 -0.37 25.33
N THR A 34 24.03 0.10 24.84
CA THR A 34 23.00 0.76 25.65
C THR A 34 21.85 -0.21 25.85
N THR A 35 21.61 -0.53 27.11
CA THR A 35 20.50 -1.31 27.66
C THR A 35 19.17 -1.00 26.95
N PRO A 36 18.33 -1.99 26.62
CA PRO A 36 17.03 -1.71 26.01
C PRO A 36 16.16 -0.96 27.03
N ALA A 37 15.88 0.31 26.71
CA ALA A 37 14.84 1.06 27.38
C ALA A 37 13.51 0.34 27.12
N VAL A 38 12.90 -0.14 28.20
CA VAL A 38 11.50 -0.59 28.20
C VAL A 38 10.66 0.60 27.75
N SER A 39 10.24 0.57 26.49
CA SER A 39 9.31 1.55 25.94
C SER A 39 7.97 1.34 26.61
N ASP A 40 7.66 2.23 27.54
CA ASP A 40 6.37 2.32 28.22
C ASP A 40 5.29 2.74 27.19
N SER A 41 4.73 1.76 26.48
CA SER A 41 3.73 1.93 25.42
C SER A 41 2.31 2.00 26.00
N SER A 42 2.08 2.89 26.97
CA SER A 42 0.79 3.01 27.68
C SER A 42 -0.05 4.23 27.28
N LYS A 43 0.40 5.06 26.32
CA LYS A 43 -0.46 6.09 25.74
C LYS A 43 -1.13 5.59 24.45
N PRO A 44 -2.47 5.59 24.36
CA PRO A 44 -3.18 5.28 23.13
C PRO A 44 -2.69 6.20 22.02
N THR A 45 -2.23 5.63 20.91
CA THR A 45 -1.96 6.42 19.70
C THR A 45 -3.28 7.04 19.27
N PRO A 46 -3.37 8.38 19.15
CA PRO A 46 -4.59 9.02 18.69
C PRO A 46 -4.93 8.48 17.29
N LEU A 47 -6.17 8.02 17.13
CA LEU A 47 -6.68 7.54 15.84
C LEU A 47 -6.89 8.74 14.90
N PRO A 48 -6.78 8.53 13.58
CA PRO A 48 -7.06 9.59 12.62
C PRO A 48 -8.54 9.96 12.60
N ASP A 49 -8.85 11.19 12.19
CA ASP A 49 -10.23 11.73 12.15
C ASP A 49 -11.18 10.94 11.23
N TRP A 50 -10.64 10.16 10.28
CA TRP A 50 -11.42 9.30 9.39
C TRP A 50 -11.69 7.91 9.98
N ALA A 51 -11.11 7.56 11.14
CA ALA A 51 -11.36 6.28 11.79
C ALA A 51 -12.84 6.13 12.16
N PRO A 52 -13.40 4.90 12.11
CA PRO A 52 -14.78 4.67 12.51
C PRO A 52 -14.98 5.00 13.99
N GLU A 53 -16.20 5.45 14.35
CA GLU A 53 -16.56 5.79 15.74
C GLU A 53 -16.37 4.59 16.69
N ASN A 54 -16.61 3.37 16.18
CA ASN A 54 -16.46 2.11 16.91
C ASN A 54 -15.50 1.17 16.16
N PRO A 55 -14.18 1.38 16.27
CA PRO A 55 -13.21 0.60 15.50
C PRO A 55 -13.16 -0.86 15.93
N SER A 56 -13.08 -1.76 14.95
CA SER A 56 -12.91 -3.20 15.18
C SER A 56 -11.55 -3.52 15.83
N PRO A 57 -11.41 -4.68 16.51
CA PRO A 57 -10.12 -5.14 17.02
C PRO A 57 -9.03 -5.21 15.93
N GLU A 58 -9.41 -5.64 14.73
CA GLU A 58 -8.56 -5.70 13.55
C GLU A 58 -8.09 -4.30 13.14
N PHE A 59 -9.00 -3.33 13.06
CA PHE A 59 -8.64 -1.93 12.79
C PHE A 59 -7.64 -1.40 13.82
N LEU A 60 -7.91 -1.58 15.12
CA LEU A 60 -7.03 -1.12 16.18
C LEU A 60 -5.66 -1.80 16.14
N ARG A 61 -5.61 -3.07 15.74
CA ARG A 61 -4.37 -3.81 15.54
C ARG A 61 -3.57 -3.26 14.36
N ALA A 62 -4.23 -2.97 13.24
CA ALA A 62 -3.61 -2.31 12.10
C ALA A 62 -3.09 -0.91 12.45
N ALA A 63 -3.86 -0.11 13.21
CA ALA A 63 -3.48 1.25 13.62
C ALA A 63 -2.23 1.34 14.50
N LYS A 64 -1.80 0.23 15.13
CA LYS A 64 -0.51 0.14 15.85
C LYS A 64 0.69 0.05 14.91
N VAL A 65 0.46 -0.33 13.66
CA VAL A 65 1.48 -0.61 12.65
C VAL A 65 1.44 0.42 11.54
N LEU A 66 0.25 0.69 11.03
CA LEU A 66 0.01 1.55 9.89
C LEU A 66 -0.21 2.99 10.31
N LYS A 67 0.38 3.91 9.55
CA LYS A 67 0.17 5.35 9.66
C LYS A 67 -0.72 5.82 8.52
N PRO A 68 -1.70 6.70 8.80
CA PRO A 68 -2.57 7.27 7.79
C PRO A 68 -1.75 8.08 6.78
N PHE A 69 -2.31 8.25 5.59
CA PHE A 69 -1.73 9.15 4.59
C PHE A 69 -1.76 10.60 5.12
N PRO A 70 -0.63 11.33 5.10
CA PRO A 70 -0.61 12.73 5.50
C PRO A 70 -1.57 13.57 4.62
N PRO A 71 -2.46 14.38 5.22
CA PRO A 71 -3.38 15.26 4.48
C PRO A 71 -2.66 16.21 3.51
N GLU A 72 -1.41 16.57 3.79
CA GLU A 72 -0.59 17.44 2.94
C GLU A 72 -0.19 16.76 1.63
N LEU A 73 0.10 15.44 1.66
CA LEU A 73 0.41 14.68 0.45
C LEU A 73 -0.83 14.49 -0.42
N LEU A 74 -1.98 14.31 0.22
CA LEU A 74 -3.28 14.28 -0.44
C LEU A 74 -3.55 15.61 -1.18
N ARG A 75 -3.36 16.74 -0.49
CA ARG A 75 -3.55 18.08 -1.06
C ARG A 75 -2.56 18.37 -2.20
N GLY A 76 -1.29 18.03 -2.01
CA GLY A 76 -0.26 18.23 -3.04
C GLY A 76 -0.51 17.43 -4.33
N ALA A 77 -1.08 16.22 -4.22
CA ALA A 77 -1.47 15.42 -5.40
C ALA A 77 -2.65 16.05 -6.17
N ALA A 78 -3.62 16.61 -5.45
CA ALA A 78 -4.75 17.33 -6.02
C ALA A 78 -4.31 18.63 -6.71
N GLU A 79 -3.49 19.44 -6.03
CA GLU A 79 -2.97 20.72 -6.53
C GLU A 79 -2.05 20.52 -7.75
N ALA A 80 -1.29 19.42 -7.80
CA ALA A 80 -0.44 19.09 -8.94
C ALA A 80 -1.22 18.56 -10.17
N GLY A 81 -2.56 18.50 -10.09
CA GLY A 81 -3.41 17.98 -11.17
C GLY A 81 -3.19 16.50 -11.48
N LYS A 82 -2.51 15.76 -10.59
CA LYS A 82 -2.17 14.35 -10.79
C LYS A 82 -3.36 13.43 -10.49
N THR A 83 -4.24 13.87 -9.59
CA THR A 83 -5.46 13.17 -9.19
C THR A 83 -6.52 14.21 -8.84
N SER A 84 -7.75 14.08 -9.33
CA SER A 84 -8.82 15.00 -8.89
C SER A 84 -9.14 14.78 -7.41
N GLU A 85 -9.51 15.84 -6.69
CA GLU A 85 -9.96 15.76 -5.29
C GLU A 85 -11.07 14.72 -5.11
N GLY A 86 -11.98 14.62 -6.08
CA GLY A 86 -13.04 13.61 -6.10
C GLY A 86 -12.53 12.17 -6.17
N VAL A 87 -11.45 11.90 -6.91
CA VAL A 87 -10.83 10.56 -6.94
C VAL A 87 -10.12 10.26 -5.61
N LEU A 88 -9.51 11.26 -4.99
CA LEU A 88 -8.81 11.11 -3.72
C LEU A 88 -9.77 10.77 -2.57
N LEU A 89 -10.91 11.47 -2.50
CA LEU A 89 -11.96 11.19 -1.52
C LEU A 89 -12.52 9.78 -1.67
N ARG A 90 -12.55 9.22 -2.88
CA ARG A 90 -12.98 7.83 -3.11
C ARG A 90 -11.98 6.83 -2.54
N PHE A 91 -10.67 7.07 -2.68
CA PHE A 91 -9.66 6.22 -2.05
C PHE A 91 -9.71 6.27 -0.52
N ILE A 92 -9.96 7.43 0.08
CA ILE A 92 -10.09 7.54 1.54
C ILE A 92 -11.22 6.64 2.08
N ARG A 93 -12.32 6.51 1.33
CA ARG A 93 -13.44 5.63 1.71
C ARG A 93 -13.09 4.15 1.75
N THR A 94 -11.95 3.73 1.17
CA THR A 94 -11.49 2.34 1.23
C THR A 94 -10.50 2.09 2.36
N TRP A 95 -10.05 3.12 3.08
CA TRP A 95 -9.01 3.00 4.09
C TRP A 95 -9.43 2.16 5.28
N GLU A 96 -10.65 2.34 5.79
CA GLU A 96 -11.18 1.53 6.90
C GLU A 96 -11.12 0.04 6.58
N ALA A 97 -11.74 -0.38 5.47
CA ALA A 97 -11.70 -1.78 5.03
C ALA A 97 -10.28 -2.29 4.78
N SER A 98 -9.35 -1.43 4.32
CA SER A 98 -7.95 -1.80 4.13
C SER A 98 -7.21 -2.01 5.45
N TYR A 99 -7.49 -1.19 6.46
CA TYR A 99 -6.98 -1.34 7.82
C TYR A 99 -7.53 -2.61 8.47
N GLU A 100 -8.83 -2.87 8.35
CA GLU A 100 -9.44 -4.09 8.86
C GLU A 100 -8.85 -5.34 8.21
N LEU A 101 -8.72 -5.34 6.89
CA LEU A 101 -8.06 -6.42 6.16
C LEU A 101 -6.62 -6.64 6.62
N PHE A 102 -5.83 -5.57 6.77
CA PHE A 102 -4.47 -5.66 7.32
C PHE A 102 -4.47 -6.23 8.74
N GLY A 103 -5.43 -5.82 9.56
CA GLY A 103 -5.61 -6.27 10.93
C GLY A 103 -5.86 -7.77 11.09
N THR A 104 -6.23 -8.48 10.01
CA THR A 104 -6.38 -9.94 9.99
C THR A 104 -5.08 -10.71 9.74
N MET A 105 -3.97 -10.04 9.40
CA MET A 105 -2.67 -10.69 9.16
C MET A 105 -2.05 -11.16 10.47
N SER A 106 -1.47 -12.35 10.59
CA SER A 106 -0.82 -12.80 11.84
C SER A 106 0.40 -11.92 12.21
N ASP A 107 0.86 -11.98 13.46
CA ASP A 107 2.04 -11.20 13.88
C ASP A 107 3.28 -11.59 13.06
N GLU A 108 3.43 -12.88 12.72
CA GLU A 108 4.51 -13.37 11.85
C GLU A 108 4.40 -12.83 10.42
N GLN A 109 3.18 -12.65 9.91
CA GLN A 109 2.95 -12.04 8.60
C GLN A 109 3.32 -10.55 8.63
N ILE A 110 2.89 -9.82 9.67
CA ILE A 110 3.25 -8.41 9.85
C ILE A 110 4.77 -8.24 9.99
N GLU A 111 5.44 -9.12 10.73
CA GLU A 111 6.90 -9.09 10.86
C GLU A 111 7.60 -9.43 9.53
N ARG A 112 7.02 -10.32 8.72
CA ARG A 112 7.50 -10.56 7.36
C ARG A 112 7.40 -9.30 6.50
N LEU A 113 6.31 -8.52 6.60
CA LEU A 113 6.21 -7.25 5.89
C LEU A 113 7.33 -6.29 6.30
N ARG A 114 7.60 -6.17 7.61
CA ARG A 114 8.65 -5.28 8.14
C ARG A 114 10.05 -5.68 7.67
N SER A 115 10.33 -6.99 7.65
CA SER A 115 11.66 -7.53 7.33
C SER A 115 11.93 -7.68 5.83
N THR A 116 10.92 -8.03 5.03
CA THR A 116 11.09 -8.35 3.60
C THR A 116 10.38 -7.36 2.68
N GLY A 117 9.53 -6.48 3.22
CA GLY A 117 8.70 -5.58 2.44
C GLY A 117 7.48 -6.23 1.81
N GLU A 118 7.20 -7.51 2.05
CA GLU A 118 6.08 -8.21 1.41
C GLU A 118 5.42 -9.29 2.30
N ILE A 119 4.08 -9.27 2.32
CA ILE A 119 3.22 -10.41 2.65
C ILE A 119 2.60 -10.87 1.34
N ARG A 120 2.73 -12.16 1.04
CA ARG A 120 2.16 -12.76 -0.16
C ARG A 120 1.67 -14.16 0.11
N MET A 121 0.42 -14.44 -0.25
CA MET A 121 -0.22 -15.74 -0.06
C MET A 121 -1.28 -16.00 -1.12
N PRO A 122 -1.50 -17.27 -1.52
CA PRO A 122 -2.61 -17.63 -2.40
C PRO A 122 -3.96 -17.27 -1.77
N VAL A 123 -4.90 -16.71 -2.54
CA VAL A 123 -6.26 -16.38 -2.04
C VAL A 123 -6.96 -17.63 -1.48
N ARG A 124 -6.73 -18.80 -2.08
CA ARG A 124 -7.26 -20.09 -1.60
C ARG A 124 -6.72 -20.55 -0.23
N ALA A 125 -5.63 -19.96 0.24
CA ALA A 125 -4.98 -20.29 1.50
C ALA A 125 -5.33 -19.30 2.63
N LEU A 126 -6.14 -18.29 2.34
CA LEU A 126 -6.63 -17.35 3.34
C LEU A 126 -7.48 -18.08 4.38
N THR A 127 -7.38 -17.66 5.63
CA THR A 127 -8.35 -18.08 6.64
C THR A 127 -9.74 -17.54 6.31
N THR A 128 -10.79 -18.12 6.90
CA THR A 128 -12.16 -17.61 6.72
C THR A 128 -12.26 -16.12 7.06
N GLN A 129 -11.58 -15.68 8.12
CA GLN A 129 -11.56 -14.28 8.54
C GLN A 129 -10.87 -13.38 7.50
N GLN A 130 -9.68 -13.78 7.03
CA GLN A 130 -8.95 -13.03 6.00
C GLN A 130 -9.72 -12.95 4.69
N ARG A 131 -10.37 -14.06 4.29
CA ARG A 131 -11.18 -14.10 3.09
C ARG A 131 -12.40 -13.18 3.20
N SER A 132 -13.11 -13.21 4.32
CA SER A 132 -14.25 -12.33 4.57
C SER A 132 -13.84 -10.86 4.57
N ALA A 133 -12.70 -10.51 5.16
CA ALA A 133 -12.19 -9.14 5.13
C ALA A 133 -11.77 -8.70 3.72
N LEU A 134 -11.21 -9.61 2.92
CA LEU A 134 -10.85 -9.34 1.52
C LEU A 134 -12.11 -9.14 0.65
N ASP A 135 -13.13 -9.96 0.84
CA ASP A 135 -14.42 -9.79 0.15
C ASP A 135 -15.06 -8.45 0.56
N ASN A 136 -15.06 -8.08 1.84
CA ASN A 136 -15.51 -6.77 2.30
C ASN A 136 -14.72 -5.60 1.67
N TRP A 137 -13.40 -5.77 1.49
CA TRP A 137 -12.56 -4.79 0.83
C TRP A 137 -12.96 -4.59 -0.64
N PHE A 138 -13.25 -5.66 -1.38
CA PHE A 138 -13.74 -5.57 -2.76
C PHE A 138 -15.09 -4.84 -2.84
N GLU A 139 -16.04 -5.17 -1.96
CA GLU A 139 -17.35 -4.50 -1.90
C GLU A 139 -17.22 -3.02 -1.57
N THR A 140 -16.39 -2.68 -0.57
CA THR A 140 -16.10 -1.30 -0.17
C THR A 140 -15.46 -0.53 -1.32
N TRP A 141 -14.50 -1.14 -2.02
CA TRP A 141 -13.90 -0.53 -3.21
C TRP A 141 -14.94 -0.21 -4.27
N ARG A 142 -15.81 -1.19 -4.59
CA ARG A 142 -16.84 -1.03 -5.61
C ARG A 142 -17.77 0.13 -5.29
N SER A 143 -18.26 0.17 -4.06
CA SER A 143 -19.11 1.25 -3.55
C SER A 143 -18.40 2.61 -3.58
N ALA A 144 -17.15 2.66 -3.11
CA ALA A 144 -16.37 3.90 -3.08
C ALA A 144 -16.10 4.46 -4.48
N MET A 145 -15.93 3.61 -5.49
CA MET A 145 -15.58 4.00 -6.85
C MET A 145 -16.80 4.16 -7.76
N GLU A 146 -18.03 3.98 -7.25
CA GLU A 146 -19.26 4.10 -8.04
C GLU A 146 -19.41 5.49 -8.70
N GLY A 147 -19.68 5.52 -10.01
CA GLY A 147 -19.72 6.76 -10.79
C GLY A 147 -18.36 7.41 -11.02
N GLY A 148 -17.26 6.74 -10.65
CA GLY A 148 -15.90 7.09 -11.02
C GLY A 148 -15.49 6.54 -12.40
N PRO A 149 -14.20 6.66 -12.78
CA PRO A 149 -13.66 6.07 -14.01
C PRO A 149 -13.93 4.56 -14.10
N LEU A 150 -14.36 4.08 -15.28
CA LEU A 150 -14.79 2.67 -15.49
C LEU A 150 -13.71 1.64 -15.13
N ASP A 151 -12.45 2.01 -15.27
CA ASP A 151 -11.26 1.21 -14.94
C ASP A 151 -10.98 1.12 -13.43
N LEU A 152 -11.65 1.93 -12.62
CA LEU A 152 -11.52 1.94 -11.16
C LEU A 152 -12.77 1.44 -10.43
N GLN A 153 -13.90 1.25 -11.13
CA GLN A 153 -15.20 0.98 -10.49
C GLN A 153 -15.27 -0.35 -9.74
N ASP A 154 -14.57 -1.39 -10.20
CA ASP A 154 -14.63 -2.70 -9.54
C ASP A 154 -13.28 -3.41 -9.66
N TYR A 155 -12.60 -3.53 -8.52
CA TYR A 155 -11.27 -4.13 -8.47
C TYR A 155 -11.28 -5.63 -8.81
N LEU A 156 -12.37 -6.34 -8.49
CA LEU A 156 -12.49 -7.76 -8.79
C LEU A 156 -12.64 -7.96 -10.32
N VAL A 157 -13.40 -7.09 -10.98
CA VAL A 157 -13.49 -7.06 -12.45
C VAL A 157 -12.14 -6.74 -13.08
N GLU A 158 -11.36 -5.83 -12.50
CA GLU A 158 -9.99 -5.55 -12.96
C GLU A 158 -9.08 -6.76 -12.85
N LEU A 159 -9.19 -7.57 -11.78
CA LEU A 159 -8.45 -8.83 -11.67
C LEU A 159 -8.88 -9.83 -12.76
N TYR A 160 -10.17 -9.93 -13.08
CA TYR A 160 -10.65 -10.79 -14.16
C TYR A 160 -10.14 -10.34 -15.53
N LYS A 161 -10.08 -9.03 -15.80
CA LYS A 161 -9.43 -8.48 -17.01
C LYS A 161 -7.94 -8.85 -17.08
N CYS A 162 -7.29 -9.05 -15.92
CA CYS A 162 -5.91 -9.55 -15.82
C CYS A 162 -5.79 -11.07 -15.94
N GLY A 163 -6.86 -11.81 -16.20
CA GLY A 163 -6.84 -13.27 -16.31
C GLY A 163 -6.99 -14.01 -14.99
N ALA A 164 -7.48 -13.36 -13.93
CA ALA A 164 -7.89 -14.07 -12.73
C ALA A 164 -9.08 -15.00 -13.05
N LYS A 165 -9.09 -16.18 -12.46
CA LYS A 165 -10.24 -17.09 -12.50
C LYS A 165 -11.34 -16.60 -11.56
N GLU A 166 -12.59 -16.97 -11.83
CA GLU A 166 -13.74 -16.62 -10.99
C GLU A 166 -13.54 -17.02 -9.51
N ASP A 167 -12.94 -18.20 -9.28
CA ASP A 167 -12.61 -18.72 -7.94
C ASP A 167 -11.33 -18.12 -7.32
N LEU A 168 -10.65 -17.22 -8.03
CA LEU A 168 -9.37 -16.61 -7.67
C LEU A 168 -8.24 -17.61 -7.37
N SER A 169 -8.36 -18.86 -7.84
CA SER A 169 -7.39 -19.93 -7.54
C SER A 169 -5.99 -19.69 -8.14
N ASN A 170 -5.88 -18.79 -9.13
CA ASN A 170 -4.61 -18.35 -9.71
C ASN A 170 -4.15 -16.98 -9.21
N VAL A 171 -4.75 -16.46 -8.14
CA VAL A 171 -4.43 -15.15 -7.56
C VAL A 171 -3.74 -15.33 -6.22
N GLU A 172 -2.65 -14.60 -6.03
CA GLU A 172 -2.07 -14.35 -4.71
C GLU A 172 -2.39 -12.92 -4.29
N PHE A 173 -2.54 -12.73 -2.99
CA PHE A 173 -2.91 -11.49 -2.32
C PHE A 173 -1.93 -11.22 -1.16
N GLY A 174 -1.79 -9.95 -0.82
CA GLY A 174 -1.20 -9.53 0.43
C GLY A 174 -0.82 -8.05 0.40
N PHE A 175 0.22 -7.71 1.15
CA PHE A 175 0.66 -6.34 1.35
C PHE A 175 2.10 -6.19 0.91
N ALA A 176 2.44 -5.09 0.24
CA ALA A 176 3.81 -4.83 -0.16
C ALA A 176 4.20 -3.37 0.04
N THR A 177 5.47 -3.15 0.37
CA THR A 177 6.11 -1.86 0.31
C THR A 177 6.92 -1.75 -0.98
N PRO A 178 6.60 -0.84 -1.92
CA PRO A 178 7.38 -0.69 -3.14
C PRO A 178 8.84 -0.38 -2.83
N GLU A 179 9.75 -0.98 -3.59
CA GLU A 179 11.18 -0.71 -3.50
C GLU A 179 11.45 0.79 -3.70
N GLY A 180 12.22 1.41 -2.79
CA GLY A 180 12.51 2.84 -2.81
C GLY A 180 11.39 3.78 -2.32
N SER A 181 10.18 3.28 -2.01
CA SER A 181 9.09 4.11 -1.45
C SER A 181 9.25 4.47 0.03
N GLY A 182 10.24 3.85 0.69
CA GLY A 182 10.63 4.08 2.08
C GLY A 182 9.66 3.54 3.11
N ARG A 183 8.33 3.68 2.91
CA ARG A 183 7.30 3.39 3.93
C ARG A 183 5.89 3.08 3.40
N MET A 184 5.59 3.21 2.12
CA MET A 184 4.21 3.08 1.63
C MET A 184 3.75 1.62 1.60
N VAL A 185 2.54 1.32 2.05
CA VAL A 185 1.95 -0.02 2.09
C VAL A 185 0.78 -0.11 1.13
N HIS A 186 0.83 -1.12 0.26
CA HIS A 186 -0.15 -1.36 -0.80
C HIS A 186 -0.90 -2.66 -0.52
N VAL A 187 -2.20 -2.69 -0.76
CA VAL A 187 -2.92 -3.93 -1.08
C VAL A 187 -2.42 -4.36 -2.45
N LYS A 188 -1.89 -5.57 -2.58
CA LYS A 188 -1.29 -6.05 -3.83
C LYS A 188 -1.82 -7.42 -4.21
N PHE A 189 -2.05 -7.58 -5.51
CA PHE A 189 -2.50 -8.81 -6.13
C PHE A 189 -1.51 -9.25 -7.19
N TRP A 190 -1.26 -10.56 -7.26
CA TRP A 190 -0.43 -11.20 -8.27
C TRP A 190 -1.27 -12.26 -9.00
N VAL A 191 -1.59 -11.99 -10.25
CA VAL A 191 -2.41 -12.88 -11.09
C VAL A 191 -1.49 -13.74 -11.96
N LYS A 192 -1.44 -15.04 -11.67
CA LYS A 192 -0.62 -16.00 -12.41
C LYS A 192 -1.29 -16.36 -13.73
N GLN A 193 -0.58 -16.12 -14.83
CA GLN A 193 -1.00 -16.43 -16.19
C GLN A 193 -0.71 -17.89 -16.55
N ARG A 194 -1.30 -18.37 -17.65
CA ARG A 194 -1.10 -19.74 -18.15
C ARG A 194 0.34 -20.03 -18.58
N ASP A 195 1.04 -19.02 -19.09
CA ASP A 195 2.45 -19.10 -19.48
C ASP A 195 3.43 -18.99 -18.30
N GLY A 196 2.91 -18.83 -17.07
CA GLY A 196 3.70 -18.68 -15.85
C GLY A 196 4.09 -17.23 -15.53
N SER A 197 3.80 -16.27 -16.40
CA SER A 197 4.01 -14.84 -16.11
C SER A 197 3.05 -14.35 -15.01
N ILE A 198 3.37 -13.21 -14.41
CA ILE A 198 2.58 -12.61 -13.32
C ILE A 198 2.21 -11.18 -13.71
N ILE A 199 0.91 -10.89 -13.65
CA ILE A 199 0.40 -9.52 -13.75
C ILE A 199 0.11 -9.02 -12.34
N THR A 200 0.60 -7.84 -11.99
CA THR A 200 0.38 -7.23 -10.68
C THR A 200 -0.66 -6.11 -10.74
N ARG A 201 -1.43 -5.98 -9.65
CA ARG A 201 -2.33 -4.85 -9.39
C ARG A 201 -2.10 -4.36 -7.96
N VAL A 202 -2.14 -3.04 -7.77
CA VAL A 202 -1.89 -2.40 -6.48
C VAL A 202 -2.98 -1.38 -6.17
N ALA A 203 -3.32 -1.29 -4.90
CA ALA A 203 -4.15 -0.24 -4.33
C ALA A 203 -3.42 0.34 -3.11
N GLU A 204 -3.13 1.64 -3.17
CA GLU A 204 -2.37 2.35 -2.13
C GLU A 204 -3.31 2.76 -0.99
N PHE A 205 -2.89 2.59 0.27
CA PHE A 205 -3.78 2.97 1.39
C PHE A 205 -3.10 3.43 2.68
N ALA A 206 -1.82 3.11 2.94
CA ALA A 206 -1.18 3.47 4.21
C ALA A 206 0.34 3.60 4.14
N TYR A 207 0.96 3.96 5.26
CA TYR A 207 2.40 3.89 5.51
C TYR A 207 2.73 2.97 6.70
N ILE A 208 3.96 2.49 6.82
CA ILE A 208 4.52 1.79 8.02
C ILE A 208 5.70 2.56 8.62
#